data_AF-A0A7C8ILW3-F1
#
_entry.id   AF-A0A7C8ILW3-F1
#
_cell.length_a   1.000
_cell.length_b   1.000
_cell.length_c   1.000
_cell.angle_alpha   90.00
_cell.angle_beta   90.00
_cell.angle_gamma   90.00
#
_symmetry.space_group_name_H-M   'P 1'
#
loop_
_entity.id
_entity.type
_entity.pdbx_description
1 polymer ?
#
loop_
_entity_poly.entity_id
_entity_poly.type
_entity_poly.pdbx_seq_one_letter_code
_entity_poly.pdbx_strand_id
1 'polypeptide(L)'
;MVCAGGEVQFVERMINESLVLKNRVQWYTAMLGKRSSVDVLIDTLKKHRINNFALTTFIQGSKTRRWALGWSFLTRRPSPSASRGCGSFAAKKMLPPVTAITIYEQPTQIHTDPIPSLKRMLRDAVEPLSLLSWVWDEQRLRGVGFADGNVWSRAYRRRKTEKGAVVKEPKTTAPPLDVTVCAFGFSVSIQQPDNPDKPSRGPAIVLRWLQGDDESLFESFSGVIRRCLQPGTRRLA
;
A
#
# COMPACT_ATOMS: atom_id res chain seq x y z
N MET A 1 24.67 11.62 -25.96
CA MET A 1 23.81 10.55 -26.50
C MET A 1 22.58 11.21 -27.11
N VAL A 2 22.31 11.02 -28.40
CA VAL A 2 21.18 11.64 -29.10
C VAL A 2 20.22 10.54 -29.52
N CYS A 3 18.95 10.67 -29.14
CA CYS A 3 17.86 9.81 -29.58
C CYS A 3 16.86 10.68 -30.35
N ALA A 4 16.22 10.13 -31.38
CA ALA A 4 15.11 10.81 -32.05
C ALA A 4 14.03 11.18 -31.02
N GLY A 5 13.61 12.46 -31.01
CA GLY A 5 12.68 13.05 -30.02
C GLY A 5 13.19 13.11 -28.58
N GLY A 6 14.47 12.84 -28.36
CA GLY A 6 15.12 12.94 -27.07
C GLY A 6 14.62 11.95 -26.04
N GLU A 7 14.82 12.29 -24.77
CA GLU A 7 14.51 11.42 -23.62
C GLU A 7 13.02 11.07 -23.52
N VAL A 8 12.13 12.01 -23.81
CA VAL A 8 10.68 11.78 -23.71
C VAL A 8 10.25 10.71 -24.69
N GLN A 9 10.55 10.87 -25.99
CA GLN A 9 10.13 9.91 -27.01
C GLN A 9 10.75 8.52 -26.80
N PHE A 10 11.99 8.48 -26.29
CA PHE A 10 12.64 7.22 -25.93
C PHE A 10 11.86 6.47 -24.85
N VAL A 11 11.49 7.13 -23.75
CA VAL A 11 10.77 6.50 -22.65
C VAL A 11 9.30 6.25 -23.00
N GLU A 12 8.66 7.09 -23.81
CA GLU A 12 7.32 6.80 -24.34
C GLU A 12 7.30 5.51 -25.17
N ARG A 13 8.34 5.25 -25.96
CA ARG A 13 8.48 3.98 -26.68
C ARG A 13 8.57 2.80 -25.71
N MET A 14 9.37 2.91 -24.65
CA MET A 14 9.43 1.89 -23.60
C MET A 14 8.07 1.66 -22.94
N ILE A 15 7.30 2.72 -22.68
CA ILE A 15 5.94 2.60 -22.13
C ILE A 15 5.05 1.84 -23.13
N ASN A 16 5.08 2.19 -24.41
CA ASN A 16 4.27 1.51 -25.44
C ASN A 16 4.65 0.02 -25.59
N GLU A 17 5.93 -0.31 -25.60
CA GLU A 17 6.41 -1.70 -25.62
C GLU A 17 5.96 -2.47 -24.36
N SER A 18 5.98 -1.79 -23.21
CA SER A 18 5.51 -2.37 -21.95
C SER A 18 4.01 -2.70 -21.96
N LEU A 19 3.18 -2.03 -22.77
CA LEU A 19 1.77 -2.37 -22.94
C LEU A 19 1.56 -3.73 -23.62
N VAL A 20 2.55 -4.21 -24.38
CA VAL A 20 2.55 -5.53 -25.01
C VAL A 20 3.08 -6.58 -24.04
N LEU A 21 4.20 -6.29 -23.38
CA LEU A 21 4.85 -7.23 -22.45
C LEU A 21 4.08 -7.39 -21.13
N LYS A 22 3.42 -6.33 -20.65
CA LYS A 22 2.61 -6.26 -19.42
C LYS A 22 3.31 -6.95 -18.25
N ASN A 23 2.71 -8.04 -17.77
CA ASN A 23 3.07 -8.76 -16.55
C ASN A 23 4.29 -9.67 -16.72
N ARG A 24 4.88 -9.77 -17.93
CA ARG A 24 6.13 -10.51 -18.15
C ARG A 24 7.32 -9.86 -17.45
N VAL A 25 7.23 -8.56 -17.17
CA VAL A 25 8.22 -7.82 -16.40
C VAL A 25 7.53 -7.25 -15.16
N GLN A 26 8.15 -7.45 -13.99
CA GLN A 26 7.58 -6.99 -12.74
C GLN A 26 7.56 -5.47 -12.64
N TRP A 27 8.67 -4.83 -13.02
CA TRP A 27 8.85 -3.38 -13.02
C TRP A 27 9.65 -2.97 -14.24
N TYR A 28 9.13 -1.98 -14.95
CA TYR A 28 9.85 -1.24 -15.97
C TYR A 28 10.39 0.03 -15.32
N THR A 29 11.61 0.45 -15.67
CA THR A 29 12.24 1.62 -15.06
C THR A 29 13.03 2.42 -16.08
N ALA A 30 13.02 3.74 -15.94
CA ALA A 30 13.84 4.66 -16.72
C ALA A 30 14.42 5.76 -15.81
N MET A 31 15.69 6.10 -16.03
CA MET A 31 16.31 7.27 -15.41
C MET A 31 16.17 8.47 -16.36
N LEU A 32 15.78 9.62 -15.79
CA LEU A 32 15.47 10.86 -16.49
C LEU A 32 16.42 11.97 -16.04
N GLY A 33 16.95 12.70 -17.01
CA GLY A 33 17.86 13.83 -16.84
C GLY A 33 17.14 15.17 -16.73
N LYS A 34 15.86 15.27 -17.14
CA LYS A 34 15.10 16.53 -17.12
C LYS A 34 13.82 16.40 -16.29
N ARG A 35 13.56 17.40 -15.44
CA ARG A 35 12.34 17.46 -14.61
C ARG A 35 11.07 17.53 -15.46
N SER A 36 11.12 18.26 -16.57
CA SER A 36 9.99 18.42 -17.49
C SER A 36 9.62 17.11 -18.20
N SER A 37 10.60 16.24 -18.50
CA SER A 37 10.33 14.91 -19.04
C SER A 37 9.48 14.07 -18.09
N VAL A 38 9.71 14.18 -16.79
CA VAL A 38 8.95 13.44 -15.77
C VAL A 38 7.46 13.80 -15.82
N ASP A 39 7.12 15.08 -15.96
CA ASP A 39 5.73 15.53 -15.97
C ASP A 39 4.98 14.94 -17.18
N VAL A 40 5.57 15.01 -18.37
CA VAL A 40 5.00 14.44 -19.59
C VAL A 40 4.81 12.92 -19.47
N LEU A 41 5.82 12.21 -18.96
CA LEU A 41 5.79 10.75 -18.88
C LEU A 41 4.80 10.23 -17.82
N ILE A 42 4.61 10.95 -16.71
CA ILE A 42 3.57 10.61 -15.73
C ILE A 42 2.18 10.75 -16.34
N ASP A 43 1.95 11.80 -17.11
CA ASP A 43 0.67 11.98 -17.81
C ASP A 43 0.45 10.88 -18.85
N THR A 44 1.51 10.43 -19.54
CA THR A 44 1.45 9.27 -20.45
C THR A 44 1.08 7.99 -19.70
N LEU A 45 1.70 7.70 -18.54
CA LEU A 45 1.31 6.54 -17.71
C LEU A 45 -0.17 6.61 -17.29
N LYS A 46 -0.64 7.78 -16.85
CA LYS A 46 -2.04 8.01 -16.47
C LYS A 46 -3.01 7.81 -17.64
N LYS A 47 -2.66 8.29 -18.84
CA LYS A 47 -3.46 8.08 -20.07
C LYS A 47 -3.65 6.60 -20.38
N HIS A 48 -2.62 5.78 -20.15
CA HIS A 48 -2.69 4.33 -20.29
C HIS A 48 -3.26 3.60 -19.08
N ARG A 49 -3.80 4.33 -18.08
CA ARG A 49 -4.36 3.79 -16.82
C ARG A 49 -3.36 3.00 -15.99
N ILE A 50 -2.07 3.30 -16.11
CA ILE A 50 -1.01 2.68 -15.30
C ILE A 50 -0.92 3.46 -13.98
N ASN A 51 -1.62 2.96 -12.96
CA ASN A 51 -1.69 3.60 -11.64
C ASN A 51 -0.64 3.07 -10.64
N ASN A 52 0.05 1.98 -10.96
CA ASN A 52 1.12 1.42 -10.15
C ASN A 52 2.47 1.90 -10.68
N PHE A 53 2.88 3.08 -10.23
CA PHE A 53 4.15 3.69 -10.60
C PHE A 53 4.92 4.20 -9.38
N ALA A 54 6.20 4.44 -9.56
CA ALA A 54 7.15 4.86 -8.55
C ALA A 54 7.98 6.03 -9.11
N LEU A 55 8.27 7.00 -8.26
CA LEU A 55 9.06 8.16 -8.61
C LEU A 55 10.03 8.50 -7.48
N THR A 56 11.32 8.59 -7.82
CA THR A 56 12.37 9.01 -6.90
C THR A 56 13.37 9.96 -7.57
N THR A 57 14.15 10.68 -6.75
CA THR A 57 15.22 11.57 -7.21
C THR A 57 16.55 11.04 -6.72
N PHE A 58 17.52 10.92 -7.63
CA PHE A 58 18.92 10.73 -7.29
C PHE A 58 19.59 12.11 -7.20
N ILE A 59 20.19 12.41 -6.05
CA ILE A 59 20.88 13.67 -5.79
C ILE A 59 22.34 13.34 -5.54
N GLN A 60 23.21 13.77 -6.45
CA GLN A 60 24.65 13.60 -6.32
C GLN A 60 25.32 14.98 -6.26
N GLY A 61 25.80 15.34 -5.07
CA GLY A 61 26.30 16.68 -4.78
C GLY A 61 25.19 17.75 -4.80
N SER A 62 25.57 19.01 -4.99
CA SER A 62 24.64 20.15 -4.92
C SER A 62 23.89 20.45 -6.21
N LYS A 63 24.43 20.06 -7.36
CA LYS A 63 23.93 20.48 -8.68
C LYS A 63 23.28 19.35 -9.48
N THR A 64 23.77 18.12 -9.38
CA THR A 64 23.31 17.03 -10.24
C THR A 64 22.10 16.34 -9.63
N ARG A 65 20.95 16.52 -10.30
CA ARG A 65 19.71 15.81 -10.00
C ARG A 65 19.34 14.93 -11.19
N ARG A 66 18.92 13.71 -10.89
CA ARG A 66 18.30 12.77 -11.82
C ARG A 66 17.02 12.26 -11.20
N TRP A 67 16.10 11.83 -12.03
CA TRP A 67 14.85 11.22 -11.60
C TRP A 67 14.82 9.78 -12.06
N ALA A 68 14.18 8.91 -11.30
CA ALA A 68 13.88 7.57 -11.74
C ALA A 68 12.37 7.38 -11.71
N LEU A 69 11.84 6.98 -12.86
CA LEU A 69 10.44 6.62 -13.04
C LEU A 69 10.37 5.11 -13.19
N GLY A 70 9.55 4.46 -12.37
CA GLY A 70 9.24 3.04 -12.47
C GLY A 70 7.75 2.82 -12.64
N TRP A 71 7.34 1.78 -13.38
CA TRP A 71 5.93 1.40 -13.50
C TRP A 71 5.74 -0.11 -13.59
N SER A 72 4.56 -0.58 -13.22
CA SER A 72 4.19 -1.98 -13.20
C SER A 72 2.74 -2.18 -13.65
N PHE A 73 2.47 -3.35 -14.25
CA PHE A 73 1.12 -3.83 -14.56
C PHE A 73 0.61 -4.85 -13.53
N LEU A 74 1.46 -5.21 -12.56
CA LEU A 74 1.09 -6.10 -11.48
C LEU A 74 0.40 -5.33 -10.35
N THR A 75 -0.36 -6.06 -9.55
CA THR A 75 -1.15 -5.51 -8.45
C THR A 75 -0.34 -5.26 -7.17
N ARG A 76 0.90 -5.76 -7.10
CA ARG A 76 1.77 -5.56 -5.92
C ARG A 76 2.27 -4.12 -5.85
N ARG A 77 2.02 -3.48 -4.72
CA ARG A 77 2.33 -2.07 -4.48
C ARG A 77 3.73 -1.91 -3.86
N PRO A 78 4.56 -1.00 -4.37
CA PRO A 78 5.89 -0.71 -3.82
C PRO A 78 5.79 -0.10 -2.41
N SER A 79 6.91 -0.04 -1.68
CA SER A 79 6.93 0.69 -0.40
C SER A 79 6.78 2.19 -0.64
N PRO A 80 6.21 2.95 0.33
CA PRO A 80 6.15 4.41 0.22
C PRO A 80 7.53 5.05 -0.02
N SER A 81 8.59 4.51 0.61
CA SER A 81 9.96 4.97 0.41
C SER A 81 10.47 4.75 -1.02
N ALA A 82 10.07 3.65 -1.66
CA ALA A 82 10.47 3.33 -3.04
C ALA A 82 9.64 4.09 -4.08
N SER A 83 8.36 4.38 -3.79
CA SER A 83 7.45 5.01 -4.75
C SER A 83 7.35 6.52 -4.66
N ARG A 84 7.57 7.10 -3.47
CA ARG A 84 7.39 8.53 -3.21
C ARG A 84 8.67 9.18 -2.68
N GLY A 85 9.84 8.75 -3.16
CA GLY A 85 11.15 9.31 -2.81
C GLY A 85 11.43 10.73 -3.34
N CYS A 86 10.38 11.45 -3.73
CA CYS A 86 10.41 12.71 -4.45
C CYS A 86 9.66 13.80 -3.67
N GLY A 87 10.21 14.25 -2.53
CA GLY A 87 9.56 15.25 -1.67
C GLY A 87 9.20 16.57 -2.39
N SER A 88 10.02 17.00 -3.35
CA SER A 88 9.78 18.21 -4.16
C SER A 88 8.62 18.11 -5.17
N PHE A 89 8.02 16.93 -5.33
CA PHE A 89 6.95 16.67 -6.29
C PHE A 89 5.55 16.68 -5.64
N ALA A 90 5.47 16.74 -4.31
CA ALA A 90 4.22 16.68 -3.57
C ALA A 90 3.21 17.76 -3.97
N ALA A 91 3.69 18.94 -4.36
CA ALA A 91 2.84 20.07 -4.74
C ALA A 91 2.15 19.93 -6.11
N LYS A 92 2.54 18.97 -6.99
CA LYS A 92 2.12 18.95 -8.41
C LYS A 92 1.17 17.81 -8.82
N LYS A 93 0.53 17.07 -7.89
CA LYS A 93 -0.31 15.88 -8.22
C LYS A 93 0.43 14.82 -9.07
N MET A 94 1.76 14.80 -8.99
CA MET A 94 2.64 13.89 -9.75
C MET A 94 3.06 12.67 -8.94
N LEU A 95 2.71 12.62 -7.65
CA LEU A 95 3.06 11.49 -6.82
C LEU A 95 2.13 10.31 -7.11
N PRO A 96 2.65 9.07 -7.09
CA PRO A 96 1.84 7.86 -7.10
C PRO A 96 0.79 7.86 -5.98
N PRO A 97 -0.29 7.05 -6.07
CA PRO A 97 -1.26 6.91 -4.99
C PRO A 97 -0.61 6.64 -3.63
N VAL A 98 -1.25 7.08 -2.54
CA VAL A 98 -0.74 6.84 -1.18
C VAL A 98 -0.96 5.37 -0.84
N THR A 99 0.13 4.63 -0.61
CA THR A 99 0.06 3.20 -0.28
C THR A 99 0.27 2.92 1.21
N ALA A 100 0.46 3.93 2.05
CA ALA A 100 0.52 3.75 3.50
C ALA A 100 0.05 5.00 4.24
N ILE A 101 -0.63 4.79 5.36
CA ILE A 101 -1.15 5.84 6.23
C ILE A 101 -1.01 5.45 7.71
N THR A 102 -0.77 6.45 8.55
CA THR A 102 -0.88 6.31 10.00
C THR A 102 -2.36 6.38 10.38
N ILE A 103 -2.87 5.32 11.00
CA ILE A 103 -4.29 5.20 11.36
C ILE A 103 -4.55 5.42 12.85
N TYR A 104 -3.49 5.35 13.67
CA TYR A 104 -3.52 5.65 15.09
C TYR A 104 -2.15 6.16 15.51
N GLU A 105 -2.11 7.16 16.36
CA GLU A 105 -0.90 7.71 16.96
C GLU A 105 -1.20 8.03 18.42
N GLN A 106 -0.36 7.53 19.32
CA GLN A 106 -0.55 7.73 20.75
C GLN A 106 0.16 9.00 21.23
N PRO A 107 -0.47 9.81 22.10
CA PRO A 107 0.22 10.90 22.78
C PRO A 107 1.36 10.37 23.66
N THR A 108 2.47 11.11 23.73
CA THR A 108 3.73 10.76 24.40
C THR A 108 3.66 10.59 25.93
N GLN A 109 2.50 10.80 26.56
CA GLN A 109 2.38 10.92 28.03
C GLN A 109 1.79 9.69 28.77
N ILE A 110 1.81 8.49 28.19
CA ILE A 110 1.27 7.30 28.85
C ILE A 110 2.41 6.45 29.45
N HIS A 111 2.41 6.30 30.78
CA HIS A 111 3.39 5.55 31.58
C HIS A 111 3.29 4.02 31.47
N THR A 112 2.45 3.49 30.58
CA THR A 112 2.20 2.04 30.43
C THR A 112 2.66 1.58 29.05
N ASP A 113 3.26 0.39 28.94
CA ASP A 113 3.56 -0.23 27.65
C ASP A 113 2.26 -0.41 26.83
N PRO A 114 2.09 0.32 25.73
CA PRO A 114 0.86 0.27 24.96
C PRO A 114 0.85 -0.87 23.94
N ILE A 115 1.97 -1.53 23.67
CA ILE A 115 2.07 -2.54 22.60
C ILE A 115 1.07 -3.69 22.83
N PRO A 116 0.92 -4.26 24.04
CA PRO A 116 -0.03 -5.36 24.26
C PRO A 116 -1.48 -4.96 24.02
N SER A 117 -1.87 -3.72 24.36
CA SER A 117 -3.24 -3.23 24.15
C SER A 117 -3.50 -2.94 22.66
N LEU A 118 -2.57 -2.28 21.97
CA LEU A 118 -2.63 -2.05 20.52
C LEU A 118 -2.74 -3.36 19.74
N LYS A 119 -1.92 -4.36 20.10
CA LYS A 119 -1.96 -5.69 19.51
C LYS A 119 -3.32 -6.36 19.69
N ARG A 120 -3.90 -6.30 20.89
CA ARG A 120 -5.23 -6.84 21.17
C ARG A 120 -6.31 -6.15 20.34
N MET A 121 -6.30 -4.82 20.27
CA MET A 121 -7.26 -4.08 19.45
C MET A 121 -7.16 -4.42 17.97
N LEU A 122 -5.95 -4.59 17.42
CA LEU A 122 -5.75 -4.99 16.04
C LEU A 122 -6.23 -6.41 15.76
N ARG A 123 -5.94 -7.34 16.67
CA ARG A 123 -6.45 -8.71 16.59
C ARG A 123 -7.98 -8.71 16.58
N ASP A 124 -8.61 -8.08 17.56
CA ASP A 124 -10.07 -7.98 17.68
C ASP A 124 -10.72 -7.33 16.44
N ALA A 125 -10.02 -6.39 15.78
CA ALA A 125 -10.52 -5.72 14.58
C ALA A 125 -10.43 -6.58 13.31
N VAL A 126 -9.41 -7.42 13.18
CA VAL A 126 -9.08 -8.14 11.95
C VAL A 126 -9.54 -9.60 11.96
N GLU A 127 -9.49 -10.26 13.12
CA GLU A 127 -9.84 -11.68 13.29
C GLU A 127 -11.30 -12.03 12.89
N PRO A 128 -12.31 -11.17 13.10
CA PRO A 128 -13.68 -11.45 12.64
C PRO A 128 -13.86 -11.37 11.12
N LEU A 129 -12.90 -10.81 10.39
CA LEU A 129 -13.01 -10.61 8.95
C LEU A 129 -12.79 -11.93 8.21
N SER A 130 -13.60 -12.17 7.18
CA SER A 130 -13.47 -13.38 6.33
C SER A 130 -12.35 -13.19 5.30
N LEU A 131 -11.11 -13.13 5.79
CA LEU A 131 -9.90 -12.99 4.99
C LEU A 131 -9.50 -14.32 4.33
N LEU A 132 -8.84 -14.24 3.17
CA LEU A 132 -8.21 -15.40 2.52
C LEU A 132 -7.01 -15.91 3.33
N SER A 133 -6.26 -14.98 3.92
CA SER A 133 -5.16 -15.31 4.84
C SER A 133 -4.88 -14.13 5.76
N TRP A 134 -4.41 -14.44 6.96
CA TRP A 134 -3.96 -13.48 7.97
C TRP A 134 -2.78 -14.10 8.72
N VAL A 135 -1.63 -13.42 8.69
CA VAL A 135 -0.41 -13.87 9.37
C VAL A 135 0.12 -12.73 10.21
N TRP A 136 0.32 -12.98 11.50
CA TRP A 136 0.90 -12.03 12.43
C TRP A 136 2.34 -12.43 12.79
N ASP A 137 3.28 -11.53 12.56
CA ASP A 137 4.69 -11.64 12.96
C ASP A 137 4.90 -10.91 14.28
N GLU A 138 5.12 -11.67 15.35
CA GLU A 138 5.31 -11.16 16.70
C GLU A 138 6.60 -10.35 16.87
N GLN A 139 7.66 -10.73 16.16
CA GLN A 139 8.96 -10.04 16.26
C GLN A 139 8.91 -8.68 15.59
N ARG A 140 8.17 -8.57 14.48
CA ARG A 140 8.04 -7.32 13.72
C ARG A 140 6.82 -6.49 14.10
N LEU A 141 6.00 -6.97 15.03
CA LEU A 141 4.70 -6.39 15.40
C LEU A 141 3.88 -6.04 14.15
N ARG A 142 3.83 -6.97 13.19
CA ARG A 142 3.27 -6.75 11.85
C ARG A 142 2.34 -7.88 11.44
N GLY A 143 1.11 -7.52 11.10
CA GLY A 143 0.14 -8.41 10.48
C GLY A 143 0.05 -8.19 8.97
N VAL A 144 -0.05 -9.26 8.21
CA VAL A 144 -0.29 -9.24 6.75
C VAL A 144 -1.57 -10.00 6.47
N GLY A 145 -2.49 -9.35 5.76
CA GLY A 145 -3.80 -9.91 5.43
C GLY A 145 -4.14 -9.76 3.95
N PHE A 146 -4.93 -10.71 3.45
CA PHE A 146 -5.42 -10.71 2.07
C PHE A 146 -6.91 -11.02 2.05
N ALA A 147 -7.65 -10.30 1.22
CA ALA A 147 -9.11 -10.39 1.10
C ALA A 147 -9.52 -10.47 -0.38
N ASP A 148 -10.61 -11.19 -0.63
CA ASP A 148 -11.24 -11.30 -1.95
C ASP A 148 -12.29 -10.20 -2.19
N GLY A 149 -11.97 -8.97 -1.78
CA GLY A 149 -12.82 -7.78 -1.92
C GLY A 149 -13.25 -7.18 -0.58
N ASN A 150 -14.40 -6.49 -0.56
CA ASN A 150 -14.90 -5.73 0.60
C ASN A 150 -15.59 -6.61 1.65
N VAL A 151 -14.81 -7.46 2.32
CA VAL A 151 -15.29 -8.43 3.33
C VAL A 151 -15.71 -7.79 4.66
N TRP A 152 -15.39 -6.51 4.87
CA TRP A 152 -15.78 -5.73 6.05
C TRP A 152 -17.08 -4.93 5.85
N SER A 153 -17.65 -4.90 4.64
CA SER A 153 -18.90 -4.17 4.38
C SER A 153 -20.11 -4.80 5.09
N ARG A 154 -21.10 -3.96 5.42
CA ARG A 154 -22.39 -4.44 5.95
C ARG A 154 -23.12 -5.36 4.96
N ALA A 155 -23.06 -5.04 3.67
CA ALA A 155 -23.67 -5.83 2.61
C ALA A 155 -23.05 -7.25 2.54
N TYR A 156 -21.73 -7.36 2.63
CA TYR A 156 -21.05 -8.65 2.68
C TYR A 156 -21.49 -9.49 3.89
N ARG A 157 -21.57 -8.89 5.08
CA ARG A 157 -22.01 -9.58 6.30
C ARG A 157 -23.47 -10.04 6.21
N ARG A 158 -24.38 -9.20 5.71
CA ARG A 158 -25.80 -9.56 5.50
C ARG A 158 -25.92 -10.76 4.56
N ARG A 159 -25.22 -10.72 3.42
CA ARG A 159 -25.21 -11.83 2.45
C ARG A 159 -24.65 -13.13 3.05
N LYS A 160 -23.65 -13.04 3.94
CA LYS A 160 -23.08 -14.20 4.62
C LYS A 160 -24.09 -14.87 5.54
N THR A 161 -24.88 -14.08 6.28
CA THR A 161 -25.93 -14.59 7.16
C THR A 161 -27.12 -15.16 6.38
N GLU A 162 -27.54 -14.50 5.28
CA GLU A 162 -28.64 -14.95 4.41
C GLU A 162 -28.32 -16.23 3.64
N LYS A 163 -27.04 -16.44 3.26
CA LYS A 163 -26.57 -17.65 2.55
C LYS A 163 -26.04 -18.75 3.47
N GLY A 164 -26.34 -18.68 4.77
CA GLY A 164 -25.86 -19.63 5.78
C GLY A 164 -26.43 -21.05 5.64
N ALA A 165 -25.91 -21.83 4.68
CA ALA A 165 -25.96 -23.32 4.67
C ALA A 165 -25.00 -23.99 3.66
N VAL A 166 -24.15 -23.27 2.90
CA VAL A 166 -23.10 -23.90 2.09
C VAL A 166 -21.80 -23.13 2.24
N VAL A 167 -21.14 -23.30 3.39
CA VAL A 167 -19.74 -22.93 3.53
C VAL A 167 -18.94 -24.20 3.24
N LYS A 168 -18.32 -24.26 2.05
CA LYS A 168 -17.12 -25.07 1.89
C LYS A 168 -16.10 -24.50 2.88
N GLU A 169 -15.87 -25.21 3.97
CA GLU A 169 -14.63 -25.06 4.73
C GLU A 169 -13.47 -25.13 3.73
N PRO A 170 -12.52 -24.17 3.74
CA PRO A 170 -11.24 -24.45 3.14
C PRO A 170 -10.59 -25.51 4.03
N LYS A 171 -10.54 -26.74 3.51
CA LYS A 171 -9.81 -27.84 4.09
C LYS A 171 -8.41 -27.36 4.48
N THR A 172 -8.11 -27.49 5.75
CA THR A 172 -6.77 -27.64 6.29
C THR A 172 -6.00 -28.60 5.37
N THR A 173 -4.81 -28.17 4.93
CA THR A 173 -3.87 -28.87 4.03
C THR A 173 -4.21 -28.95 2.53
N ALA A 174 -3.86 -27.91 1.75
CA ALA A 174 -3.47 -27.92 0.32
C ALA A 174 -2.96 -26.51 -0.06
N PRO A 175 -2.17 -26.33 -1.16
CA PRO A 175 -1.23 -25.20 -1.34
C PRO A 175 -1.94 -23.84 -1.30
N PRO A 176 -1.25 -22.76 -0.90
CA PRO A 176 -1.90 -21.49 -0.60
C PRO A 176 -2.70 -21.03 -1.82
N LEU A 177 -4.01 -20.82 -1.63
CA LEU A 177 -4.86 -20.06 -2.55
C LEU A 177 -4.02 -18.92 -3.12
N ASP A 178 -3.97 -18.80 -4.44
CA ASP A 178 -2.99 -18.00 -5.15
C ASP A 178 -3.08 -16.52 -4.74
N VAL A 179 -2.39 -16.18 -3.64
CA VAL A 179 -2.34 -14.84 -3.03
C VAL A 179 -1.86 -13.81 -4.05
N THR A 180 -1.27 -14.26 -5.16
CA THR A 180 -0.87 -13.41 -6.28
C THR A 180 -2.05 -12.73 -7.00
N VAL A 181 -3.30 -13.18 -6.83
CA VAL A 181 -4.49 -12.62 -7.53
C VAL A 181 -5.60 -12.14 -6.58
N CYS A 182 -5.32 -11.88 -5.30
CA CYS A 182 -6.35 -11.33 -4.41
C CYS A 182 -6.73 -9.88 -4.79
N ALA A 183 -7.99 -9.52 -4.55
CA ALA A 183 -8.48 -8.17 -4.81
C ALA A 183 -7.87 -7.11 -3.88
N PHE A 184 -7.56 -7.46 -2.63
CA PHE A 184 -7.00 -6.52 -1.64
C PHE A 184 -6.00 -7.20 -0.69
N GLY A 185 -4.77 -6.71 -0.66
CA GLY A 185 -3.75 -7.12 0.30
C GLY A 185 -3.25 -5.95 1.12
N PHE A 186 -3.07 -6.15 2.42
CA PHE A 186 -2.65 -5.11 3.34
C PHE A 186 -1.65 -5.60 4.38
N SER A 187 -0.93 -4.68 5.00
CA SER A 187 -0.27 -4.95 6.28
C SER A 187 -0.53 -3.87 7.29
N VAL A 188 -0.67 -4.26 8.54
CA VAL A 188 -0.71 -3.37 9.69
C VAL A 188 0.54 -3.60 10.52
N SER A 189 1.23 -2.54 10.91
CA SER A 189 2.42 -2.62 11.78
C SER A 189 2.35 -1.60 12.89
N ILE A 190 2.79 -1.99 14.08
CA ILE A 190 3.00 -1.08 15.21
C ILE A 190 4.44 -0.56 15.10
N GLN A 191 4.57 0.73 14.82
CA GLN A 191 5.86 1.43 14.79
C GLN A 191 6.14 2.03 16.16
N GLN A 192 7.33 1.76 16.68
CA GLN A 192 7.83 2.35 17.92
C GLN A 192 8.46 3.73 17.63
N PRO A 193 8.63 4.58 18.66
CA PRO A 193 9.29 5.88 18.53
C PRO A 193 10.71 5.74 17.98
N ASP A 194 11.16 6.71 17.19
CA ASP A 194 12.53 6.72 16.62
C ASP A 194 13.63 6.77 17.71
N ASN A 195 13.33 7.37 18.87
CA ASN A 195 14.24 7.44 20.01
C ASN A 195 13.52 7.01 21.30
N PRO A 196 13.91 5.88 21.92
CA PRO A 196 13.29 5.39 23.15
C PRO A 196 13.59 6.27 24.38
N ASP A 197 14.73 6.98 24.39
CA ASP A 197 15.17 7.78 25.55
C ASP A 197 14.55 9.19 25.56
N LYS A 198 14.14 9.70 24.39
CA LYS A 198 13.39 10.96 24.21
C LYS A 198 12.37 10.81 23.07
N PRO A 199 11.21 10.17 23.31
CA PRO A 199 10.21 9.97 22.28
C PRO A 199 9.57 11.31 21.90
N SER A 200 9.79 11.75 20.67
CA SER A 200 9.07 12.89 20.09
C SER A 200 7.64 12.53 19.66
N ARG A 201 7.37 11.23 19.47
CA ARG A 201 6.07 10.64 19.14
C ARG A 201 5.87 9.36 19.92
N GLY A 202 4.62 9.06 20.29
CA GLY A 202 4.28 7.75 20.84
C GLY A 202 4.22 6.67 19.76
N PRO A 203 3.96 5.42 20.13
CA PRO A 203 3.80 4.35 19.16
C PRO A 203 2.63 4.64 18.22
N ALA A 204 2.83 4.28 16.95
CA ALA A 204 1.89 4.55 15.88
C ALA A 204 1.52 3.27 15.16
N ILE A 205 0.27 3.16 14.70
CA ILE A 205 -0.18 2.06 13.85
C ILE A 205 -0.18 2.55 12.41
N VAL A 206 0.60 1.89 11.57
CA VAL A 206 0.69 2.15 10.15
C VAL A 206 -0.01 1.04 9.38
N LEU A 207 -0.96 1.44 8.54
CA LEU A 207 -1.64 0.57 7.58
C LEU A 207 -1.03 0.80 6.20
N ARG A 208 -0.67 -0.29 5.51
CA ARG A 208 -0.07 -0.27 4.18
C ARG A 208 -0.88 -1.11 3.20
N TRP A 209 -1.16 -0.56 2.03
CA TRP A 209 -1.68 -1.25 0.85
C TRP A 209 -0.55 -2.03 0.18
N LEU A 210 -0.67 -3.35 0.14
CA LEU A 210 0.33 -4.25 -0.45
C LEU A 210 -0.08 -4.77 -1.83
N GLN A 211 -1.38 -4.96 -2.06
CA GLN A 211 -1.87 -5.57 -3.28
C GLN A 211 -3.28 -5.12 -3.65
N GLY A 212 -3.52 -4.98 -4.95
CA GLY A 212 -4.81 -4.62 -5.55
C GLY A 212 -4.73 -3.30 -6.30
N ASP A 213 -5.79 -3.01 -7.05
CA ASP A 213 -5.91 -1.80 -7.88
C ASP A 213 -7.05 -0.87 -7.48
N ASP A 214 -7.92 -1.33 -6.58
CA ASP A 214 -9.04 -0.56 -6.08
C ASP A 214 -8.64 0.25 -4.83
N GLU A 215 -8.34 1.54 -5.04
CA GLU A 215 -8.04 2.50 -3.97
C GLU A 215 -9.22 2.67 -2.99
N SER A 216 -10.46 2.48 -3.46
CA SER A 216 -11.64 2.60 -2.60
C SER A 216 -11.72 1.50 -1.54
N LEU A 217 -11.18 0.30 -1.83
CA LEU A 217 -11.05 -0.76 -0.82
C LEU A 217 -10.07 -0.34 0.27
N PHE A 218 -8.94 0.26 -0.10
CA PHE A 218 -7.96 0.73 0.87
C PHE A 218 -8.52 1.83 1.78
N GLU A 219 -9.19 2.83 1.20
CA GLU A 219 -9.83 3.91 1.96
C GLU A 219 -10.97 3.40 2.85
N SER A 220 -11.79 2.48 2.33
CA SER A 220 -12.86 1.86 3.12
C SER A 220 -12.30 1.07 4.31
N PHE A 221 -11.27 0.25 4.07
CA PHE A 221 -10.63 -0.57 5.09
C PHE A 221 -9.96 0.29 6.15
N SER A 222 -9.24 1.34 5.74
CA SER A 222 -8.59 2.27 6.67
C SER A 222 -9.59 2.93 7.62
N GLY A 223 -10.73 3.36 7.09
CA GLY A 223 -11.81 3.94 7.88
C GLY A 223 -12.47 2.94 8.84
N VAL A 224 -12.51 1.65 8.49
CA VAL A 224 -12.97 0.59 9.41
C VAL A 224 -11.98 0.39 10.56
N ILE A 225 -10.70 0.16 10.25
CA ILE A 225 -9.70 -0.12 11.29
C ILE A 225 -9.50 1.11 12.20
N ARG A 226 -9.48 2.33 11.65
CA ARG A 226 -9.39 3.57 12.44
C ARG A 226 -10.53 3.67 13.46
N ARG A 227 -11.77 3.32 13.09
CA ARG A 227 -12.91 3.31 14.01
C ARG A 227 -12.78 2.25 15.10
N CYS A 228 -12.25 1.07 14.77
CA CYS A 228 -12.01 0.01 15.76
C CYS A 228 -10.92 0.38 16.77
N LEU A 229 -9.97 1.24 16.40
CA LEU A 229 -8.86 1.68 17.25
C LEU A 229 -9.20 2.91 18.12
N GLN A 230 -10.35 3.56 17.90
CA GLN A 230 -10.77 4.71 18.71
C GLN A 230 -11.46 4.25 20.02
N PRO A 231 -11.04 4.76 21.19
CA PRO A 231 -11.67 4.42 22.47
C PRO A 231 -13.16 4.77 22.46
N GLY A 232 -14.03 3.82 22.83
CA GLY A 232 -15.47 4.05 23.02
C GLY A 232 -16.37 3.80 21.79
N THR A 233 -15.83 3.38 20.65
CA THR A 233 -16.66 3.11 19.46
C THR A 233 -17.24 1.70 19.50
N ARG A 234 -18.57 1.56 19.30
CA ARG A 234 -19.26 0.26 19.22
C ARG A 234 -18.55 -0.65 18.21
N ARG A 235 -18.13 -1.82 18.70
CA ARG A 235 -17.51 -2.89 17.89
C ARG A 235 -18.44 -3.28 16.76
N LEU A 236 -17.86 -3.77 15.66
CA LEU A 236 -18.56 -4.26 14.49
C LEU A 236 -19.44 -5.48 14.87
N ALA A 237 -20.66 -5.22 15.34
CA ALA A 237 -21.74 -6.19 15.41
C ALA A 237 -22.25 -6.53 13.99
#